data_AF-A0A2R7NUF4-F1
#
_entry.id   AF-A0A2R7NUF4-F1
#
_cell.length_a   1.000
_cell.length_b   1.000
_cell.length_c   1.000
_cell.angle_alpha   90.00
_cell.angle_beta   90.00
_cell.angle_gamma   90.00
#
_symmetry.space_group_name_H-M   'P 1'
#
loop_
_entity.id
_entity.type
_entity.pdbx_description
1 polymer ?
#
loop_
_entity_poly.entity_id
_entity_poly.type
_entity_poly.pdbx_seq_one_letter_code
_entity_poly.pdbx_strand_id
1 'polypeptide(L)'
;MKKLILTAFLIGTFSLSYAQSDYYNDYRRSISDVNWQRVVADLLLSTTQANQIYVLNDRYRDYDTWNRVYVVDPGRWRGDRYSELERILGREKYIVFKKKYYRGQNPVIVYGRNKNDYKKYRKQQEKYYKNQEKYYKKQNKHRGHGHDDDWD
;
A
#
# COMPACT_ATOMS: atom_id res chain seq x y z
N MET A 1 -44.52 -3.44 -11.54
CA MET A 1 -43.45 -2.76 -12.30
C MET A 1 -42.80 -1.68 -11.45
N LYS A 2 -41.46 -1.51 -11.58
CA LYS A 2 -40.57 -0.43 -11.09
C LYS A 2 -40.11 -0.58 -9.61
N LYS A 3 -38.98 -1.24 -9.30
CA LYS A 3 -37.53 -0.90 -9.44
C LYS A 3 -37.09 0.36 -8.66
N LEU A 4 -36.34 0.19 -7.55
CA LEU A 4 -35.26 1.05 -7.04
C LEU A 4 -34.34 0.22 -6.10
N ILE A 5 -33.49 -0.62 -6.66
CA ILE A 5 -32.01 -0.49 -6.69
C ILE A 5 -31.39 -0.13 -5.32
N LEU A 6 -30.85 -1.16 -4.66
CA LEU A 6 -29.82 -1.05 -3.62
C LEU A 6 -28.65 -0.20 -4.12
N THR A 7 -28.55 1.05 -3.67
CA THR A 7 -27.40 1.91 -3.96
C THR A 7 -26.96 2.64 -2.71
N ALA A 8 -26.18 1.98 -1.86
CA ALA A 8 -25.55 2.64 -0.71
C ALA A 8 -24.20 2.00 -0.33
N PHE A 9 -23.39 1.56 -1.31
CA PHE A 9 -22.07 0.98 -1.05
C PHE A 9 -20.87 1.74 -1.62
N LEU A 10 -21.04 2.95 -2.20
CA LEU A 10 -20.01 3.54 -3.06
C LEU A 10 -19.63 5.01 -2.83
N ILE A 11 -19.61 5.52 -1.59
CA ILE A 11 -19.20 6.93 -1.36
C ILE A 11 -18.04 7.07 -0.36
N GLY A 12 -17.50 5.97 0.19
CA GLY A 12 -16.40 6.03 1.18
C GLY A 12 -14.98 5.73 0.68
N THR A 13 -14.82 5.13 -0.50
CA THR A 13 -13.56 4.50 -0.92
C THR A 13 -12.61 5.40 -1.72
N PHE A 14 -13.08 6.53 -2.25
CA PHE A 14 -12.34 7.29 -3.26
C PHE A 14 -11.17 8.14 -2.73
N SER A 15 -11.11 8.45 -1.43
CA SER A 15 -10.02 9.27 -0.87
C SER A 15 -8.91 8.46 -0.19
N LEU A 16 -9.19 7.24 0.26
CA LEU A 16 -8.18 6.29 0.75
C LEU A 16 -7.51 5.52 -0.41
N SER A 17 -8.25 5.22 -1.48
CA SER A 17 -7.73 4.53 -2.65
C SER A 17 -6.64 5.34 -3.37
N TYR A 18 -6.79 6.67 -3.45
CA TYR A 18 -5.87 7.51 -4.23
C TYR A 18 -4.47 7.54 -3.60
N ALA A 19 -4.36 7.78 -2.29
CA ALA A 19 -3.07 7.78 -1.58
C ALA A 19 -2.47 6.36 -1.48
N GLN A 20 -3.29 5.31 -1.34
CA GLN A 20 -2.80 3.92 -1.36
C GLN A 20 -2.33 3.50 -2.76
N SER A 21 -2.93 4.06 -3.82
CA SER A 21 -2.49 3.83 -5.20
C SER A 21 -1.08 4.35 -5.44
N ASP A 22 -0.71 5.48 -4.85
CA ASP A 22 0.65 6.05 -4.99
C ASP A 22 1.72 5.14 -4.38
N TYR A 23 1.46 4.56 -3.19
CA TYR A 23 2.38 3.60 -2.59
C TYR A 23 2.54 2.32 -3.44
N TYR A 24 1.45 1.83 -4.01
CA TYR A 24 1.51 0.68 -4.91
C TYR A 24 2.22 1.02 -6.23
N ASN A 25 1.96 2.20 -6.79
CA ASN A 25 2.65 2.70 -7.98
C ASN A 25 4.16 2.80 -7.74
N ASP A 26 4.58 3.27 -6.58
CA ASP A 26 6.00 3.32 -6.19
C ASP A 26 6.59 1.92 -5.98
N TYR A 27 5.82 0.99 -5.40
CA TYR A 27 6.21 -0.43 -5.35
C TYR A 27 6.41 -1.00 -6.77
N ARG A 28 5.50 -0.72 -7.71
CA ARG A 28 5.63 -1.15 -9.10
C ARG A 28 6.83 -0.51 -9.80
N ARG A 29 7.06 0.79 -9.60
CA ARG A 29 8.26 1.50 -10.10
C ARG A 29 9.56 0.91 -9.57
N SER A 30 9.58 0.51 -8.31
CA SER A 30 10.73 -0.18 -7.70
C SER A 30 11.08 -1.52 -8.37
N ILE A 31 10.19 -2.03 -9.23
CA ILE A 31 10.39 -3.20 -10.08
C ILE A 31 10.65 -2.77 -11.52
N SER A 32 9.76 -1.96 -12.13
CA SER A 32 9.83 -1.64 -13.55
C SER A 32 11.03 -0.79 -13.96
N ASP A 33 11.52 0.06 -13.06
CA ASP A 33 12.59 1.01 -13.38
C ASP A 33 13.98 0.36 -13.33
N VAL A 34 14.04 -0.92 -12.93
CA VAL A 34 15.26 -1.71 -12.85
C VAL A 34 15.29 -2.73 -13.98
N ASN A 35 16.35 -2.70 -14.78
CA ASN A 35 16.63 -3.75 -15.75
C ASN A 35 17.21 -4.99 -15.03
N TRP A 36 16.35 -5.94 -14.68
CA TRP A 36 16.73 -7.11 -13.88
C TRP A 36 17.61 -8.11 -14.63
N GLN A 37 17.44 -8.26 -15.94
CA GLN A 37 18.35 -9.07 -16.77
C GLN A 37 19.78 -8.54 -16.67
N ARG A 38 19.93 -7.20 -16.73
CA ARG A 38 21.22 -6.54 -16.57
C ARG A 38 21.76 -6.64 -15.16
N VAL A 39 20.92 -6.58 -14.13
CA VAL A 39 21.35 -6.84 -12.74
C VAL A 39 21.93 -8.25 -12.61
N VAL A 40 21.25 -9.25 -13.17
CA VAL A 40 21.71 -10.65 -13.15
C VAL A 40 23.06 -10.81 -13.84
N ALA A 41 23.20 -10.23 -15.03
CA ALA A 41 24.44 -10.30 -15.81
C ALA A 41 25.59 -9.52 -15.16
N ASP A 42 25.39 -8.24 -14.84
CA ASP A 42 26.45 -7.35 -14.36
C ASP A 42 26.96 -7.75 -12.97
N LEU A 43 26.11 -8.34 -12.12
CA LEU A 43 26.48 -8.78 -10.77
C LEU A 43 26.85 -10.27 -10.71
N LEU A 44 26.90 -10.95 -11.87
CA LEU A 44 27.20 -12.38 -11.99
C LEU A 44 26.39 -13.20 -10.97
N LEU A 45 25.06 -13.03 -11.02
CA LEU A 45 24.17 -13.73 -10.09
C LEU A 45 24.02 -15.20 -10.50
N SER A 46 23.99 -16.08 -9.51
CA SER A 46 23.65 -17.48 -9.77
C SER A 46 22.21 -17.61 -10.24
N THR A 47 21.88 -18.71 -10.92
CA THR A 47 20.50 -19.01 -11.33
C THR A 47 19.53 -18.98 -10.14
N THR A 48 19.97 -19.46 -8.97
CA THR A 48 19.18 -19.41 -7.74
C THR A 48 18.90 -17.97 -7.30
N GLN A 49 19.91 -17.09 -7.29
CA GLN A 49 19.73 -15.68 -6.95
C GLN A 49 18.80 -14.96 -7.94
N ALA A 50 18.98 -15.22 -9.25
CA ALA A 50 18.12 -14.65 -10.29
C ALA A 50 16.65 -15.06 -10.09
N ASN A 51 16.39 -16.35 -9.86
CA ASN A 51 15.04 -16.86 -9.60
C ASN A 51 14.42 -16.24 -8.34
N GLN A 52 15.19 -16.08 -7.26
CA GLN A 52 14.71 -15.42 -6.05
C GLN A 52 14.32 -13.96 -6.30
N ILE A 53 15.07 -13.23 -7.13
CA ILE A 53 14.72 -11.86 -7.54
C ILE A 53 13.43 -11.85 -8.34
N TYR A 54 13.26 -12.77 -9.29
CA TYR A 54 12.04 -12.85 -10.09
C TYR A 54 10.82 -13.14 -9.22
N VAL A 55 10.92 -14.08 -8.28
CA VAL A 55 9.86 -14.34 -7.28
C VAL A 55 9.58 -13.11 -6.42
N LEU A 56 10.61 -12.38 -5.98
CA LEU A 56 10.44 -11.14 -5.21
C LEU A 56 9.73 -10.04 -6.00
N ASN A 57 10.06 -9.88 -7.28
CA ASN A 57 9.45 -8.91 -8.19
C ASN A 57 8.00 -9.23 -8.54
N ASP A 58 7.65 -10.50 -8.44
CA ASP A 58 6.34 -11.02 -8.81
C ASP A 58 5.38 -11.17 -7.61
N ARG A 59 5.88 -10.96 -6.39
CA ARG A 59 5.15 -11.22 -5.13
C ARG A 59 3.79 -10.56 -5.04
N TYR A 60 3.65 -9.32 -5.53
CA TYR A 60 2.39 -8.58 -5.54
C TYR A 60 2.14 -8.00 -6.94
N ARG A 61 1.53 -8.80 -7.82
CA ARG A 61 1.26 -8.44 -9.22
C ARG A 61 0.18 -7.37 -9.37
N ASP A 62 -0.74 -7.31 -8.42
CA ASP A 62 -1.90 -6.44 -8.43
C ASP A 62 -2.01 -5.65 -7.11
N TYR A 63 -2.83 -4.59 -7.14
CA TYR A 63 -3.03 -3.71 -6.00
C TYR A 63 -3.68 -4.43 -4.82
N ASP A 64 -4.63 -5.34 -5.07
CA ASP A 64 -5.38 -6.00 -3.99
C ASP A 64 -4.49 -6.94 -3.17
N THR A 65 -3.63 -7.71 -3.83
CA THR A 65 -2.63 -8.56 -3.17
C THR A 65 -1.64 -7.74 -2.34
N TRP A 66 -1.15 -6.62 -2.88
CA TRP A 66 -0.28 -5.69 -2.16
C TRP A 66 -1.01 -5.06 -0.97
N ASN A 67 -2.25 -4.59 -1.17
CA ASN A 67 -3.02 -3.85 -0.18
C ASN A 67 -3.37 -4.75 1.01
N ARG A 68 -3.72 -6.01 0.79
CA ARG A 68 -3.96 -6.98 1.88
C ARG A 68 -2.80 -7.06 2.88
N VAL A 69 -1.56 -6.86 2.43
CA VAL A 69 -0.37 -6.96 3.29
C VAL A 69 0.00 -5.61 3.91
N TYR A 70 -0.17 -4.51 3.18
CA TYR A 70 0.38 -3.20 3.55
C TYR A 70 -0.67 -2.14 3.90
N VAL A 71 -1.98 -2.44 3.89
CA VAL A 71 -3.03 -1.44 4.16
C VAL A 71 -2.85 -0.70 5.49
N VAL A 72 -2.33 -1.39 6.52
CA VAL A 72 -2.10 -0.81 7.85
C VAL A 72 -0.88 0.10 7.87
N ASP A 73 0.20 -0.31 7.19
CA ASP A 73 1.42 0.48 7.03
C ASP A 73 1.92 0.41 5.57
N PRO A 74 1.38 1.29 4.71
CA PRO A 74 1.77 1.37 3.30
C PRO A 74 3.24 1.73 3.10
N GLY A 75 3.95 2.19 4.12
CA GLY A 75 5.37 2.48 4.01
C GLY A 75 6.27 1.25 4.14
N ARG A 76 5.78 0.19 4.80
CA ARG A 76 6.57 -0.98 5.18
C ARG A 76 7.17 -1.73 3.99
N TRP A 77 6.49 -1.76 2.84
CA TRP A 77 6.94 -2.51 1.65
C TRP A 77 8.38 -2.16 1.24
N ARG A 78 8.83 -0.92 1.47
CA ARG A 78 10.18 -0.48 1.15
C ARG A 78 11.20 -1.27 1.96
N GLY A 79 11.00 -1.37 3.27
CA GLY A 79 11.85 -2.14 4.15
C GLY A 79 11.85 -3.62 3.76
N ASP A 80 10.66 -4.21 3.60
CA ASP A 80 10.49 -5.62 3.30
C ASP A 80 11.12 -6.01 1.95
N ARG A 81 10.96 -5.18 0.92
CA ARG A 81 11.53 -5.44 -0.40
C ARG A 81 13.06 -5.31 -0.42
N TYR A 82 13.59 -4.25 0.18
CA TYR A 82 15.01 -3.94 0.08
C TYR A 82 15.87 -4.74 1.05
N SER A 83 15.32 -5.20 2.18
CA SER A 83 15.97 -6.21 3.02
C SER A 83 16.05 -7.56 2.32
N GLU A 84 14.97 -8.02 1.68
CA GLU A 84 14.99 -9.26 0.89
C GLU A 84 15.96 -9.17 -0.30
N LEU A 85 16.00 -8.03 -0.99
CA LEU A 85 16.92 -7.84 -2.10
C LEU A 85 18.39 -7.87 -1.63
N GLU A 86 18.70 -7.24 -0.49
CA GLU A 86 20.04 -7.32 0.12
C GLU A 86 20.39 -8.76 0.55
N ARG A 87 19.42 -9.50 1.11
CA ARG A 87 19.60 -10.91 1.47
C ARG A 87 19.92 -11.79 0.25
N ILE A 88 19.23 -11.58 -0.87
CA ILE A 88 19.43 -12.37 -2.10
C ILE A 88 20.77 -12.02 -2.76
N LEU A 89 21.08 -10.73 -2.87
CA LEU A 89 22.31 -10.27 -3.55
C LEU A 89 23.56 -10.46 -2.70
N GLY A 90 23.43 -10.38 -1.37
CA GLY A 90 24.55 -10.16 -0.47
C GLY A 90 24.98 -8.69 -0.44
N ARG A 91 25.66 -8.30 0.65
CA ARG A 91 26.00 -6.90 0.96
C ARG A 91 26.78 -6.19 -0.15
N GLU A 92 27.81 -6.83 -0.69
CA GLU A 92 28.70 -6.21 -1.69
C GLU A 92 27.97 -5.92 -3.01
N LYS A 93 27.30 -6.94 -3.57
CA LYS A 93 26.50 -6.81 -4.79
C LYS A 93 25.34 -5.84 -4.61
N TYR A 94 24.73 -5.79 -3.41
CA TYR A 94 23.68 -4.83 -3.10
C TYR A 94 24.17 -3.38 -3.08
N ILE A 95 25.40 -3.11 -2.63
CA ILE A 95 26.02 -1.78 -2.72
C ILE A 95 26.19 -1.36 -4.19
N VAL A 96 26.69 -2.26 -5.04
CA VAL A 96 26.84 -2.00 -6.48
C VAL A 96 25.49 -1.72 -7.14
N PHE A 97 24.48 -2.53 -6.82
CA PHE A 97 23.09 -2.33 -7.26
C PHE A 97 22.58 -0.93 -6.89
N LYS A 98 22.71 -0.52 -5.61
CA LYS A 98 22.29 0.82 -5.16
C LYS A 98 23.04 1.94 -5.86
N LYS A 99 24.35 1.78 -6.08
CA LYS A 99 25.16 2.76 -6.81
C LYS A 99 24.61 2.99 -8.22
N LYS A 100 24.26 1.91 -8.93
CA LYS A 100 23.77 1.96 -10.31
C LYS A 100 22.35 2.51 -10.43
N TYR A 101 21.40 2.00 -9.66
CA TYR A 101 19.97 2.32 -9.85
C TYR A 101 19.47 3.45 -8.95
N TYR A 102 20.16 3.74 -7.85
CA TYR A 102 19.74 4.72 -6.85
C TYR A 102 20.81 5.78 -6.55
N ARG A 103 21.83 5.89 -7.41
CA ARG A 103 22.94 6.85 -7.24
C ARG A 103 23.62 6.72 -5.87
N GLY A 104 23.69 5.49 -5.35
CA GLY A 104 24.27 5.15 -4.05
C GLY A 104 23.34 5.39 -2.86
N GLN A 105 22.16 5.95 -3.08
CA GLN A 105 21.21 6.25 -2.02
C GLN A 105 20.48 4.98 -1.55
N ASN A 106 20.06 4.97 -0.28
CA ASN A 106 19.21 3.90 0.21
C ASN A 106 17.81 4.02 -0.44
N PRO A 107 17.35 3.01 -1.20
CA PRO A 107 16.07 3.10 -1.88
C PRO A 107 14.87 3.19 -0.93
N VAL A 108 14.99 2.72 0.33
CA VAL A 108 13.99 2.97 1.38
C VAL A 108 13.78 4.47 1.61
N ILE A 109 14.85 5.26 1.50
CA ILE A 109 14.81 6.73 1.59
C ILE A 109 14.30 7.32 0.28
N VAL A 110 14.74 6.82 -0.88
CA VAL A 110 14.29 7.31 -2.20
C VAL A 110 12.77 7.29 -2.29
N TYR A 111 12.14 6.15 -2.00
CA TYR A 111 10.68 6.01 -1.99
C TYR A 111 10.04 6.48 -0.67
N GLY A 112 10.83 6.96 0.29
CA GLY A 112 10.36 7.47 1.58
C GLY A 112 10.41 8.99 1.73
N ARG A 113 10.89 9.71 0.70
CA ARG A 113 11.08 11.17 0.76
C ARG A 113 9.79 11.97 0.82
N ASN A 114 8.67 11.45 0.32
CA ASN A 114 7.37 12.13 0.35
C ASN A 114 6.67 12.01 1.73
N LYS A 115 7.36 12.45 2.79
CA LYS A 115 6.91 12.40 4.20
C LYS A 115 5.60 13.15 4.49
N ASN A 116 5.10 13.97 3.57
CA ASN A 116 3.84 14.68 3.75
C ASN A 116 2.62 13.77 3.64
N ASP A 117 2.74 12.61 3.00
CA ASP A 117 1.57 11.75 2.76
C ASP A 117 1.14 10.97 4.00
N TYR A 118 2.05 10.50 4.85
CA TYR A 118 1.66 9.76 6.06
C TYR A 118 0.92 10.65 7.09
N LYS A 119 1.42 11.88 7.35
CA LYS A 119 0.74 12.84 8.23
C LYS A 119 -0.60 13.32 7.66
N LYS A 120 -0.67 13.51 6.34
CA LYS A 120 -1.89 13.90 5.62
C LYS A 120 -2.92 12.75 5.62
N TYR A 121 -2.46 11.53 5.39
CA TYR A 121 -3.23 10.29 5.44
C TYR A 121 -3.83 10.03 6.82
N ARG A 122 -3.00 10.07 7.89
CA ARG A 122 -3.49 9.87 9.26
C ARG A 122 -4.53 10.93 9.67
N LYS A 123 -4.31 12.20 9.31
CA LYS A 123 -5.31 13.26 9.51
C LYS A 123 -6.60 13.03 8.70
N GLN A 124 -6.51 12.50 7.47
CA GLN A 124 -7.69 12.16 6.66
C GLN A 124 -8.44 10.95 7.23
N GLN A 125 -7.72 9.94 7.72
CA GLN A 125 -8.27 8.75 8.36
C GLN A 125 -8.97 9.09 9.68
N GLU A 126 -8.36 9.90 10.54
CA GLU A 126 -8.99 10.37 11.78
C GLU A 126 -10.26 11.20 11.51
N LYS A 127 -10.25 12.04 10.47
CA LYS A 127 -11.45 12.79 10.02
C LYS A 127 -12.55 11.85 9.52
N TYR A 128 -12.17 10.82 8.76
CA TYR A 128 -13.11 9.83 8.25
C TYR A 128 -13.82 9.11 9.39
N TYR A 129 -13.08 8.57 10.37
CA TYR A 129 -13.69 7.86 11.51
C TYR A 129 -14.56 8.76 12.39
N LYS A 130 -14.13 10.01 12.66
CA LYS A 130 -14.97 10.98 13.38
C LYS A 130 -16.27 11.33 12.64
N ASN A 131 -16.23 11.41 11.31
CA ASN A 131 -17.43 11.67 10.52
C ASN A 131 -18.35 10.45 10.49
N GLN A 132 -17.81 9.24 10.32
CA GLN A 132 -18.57 7.99 10.42
C GLN A 132 -19.29 7.92 11.76
N GLU A 133 -18.60 8.16 12.87
CA GLU A 133 -19.19 8.16 14.21
C GLU A 133 -20.37 9.15 14.34
N LYS A 134 -20.24 10.36 13.75
CA LYS A 134 -21.33 11.34 13.70
C LYS A 134 -22.52 10.87 12.87
N TYR A 135 -22.28 10.21 11.73
CA TYR A 135 -23.34 9.64 10.89
C TYR A 135 -24.06 8.49 11.61
N TYR A 136 -23.33 7.58 12.24
CA TYR A 136 -23.90 6.49 13.05
C TYR A 136 -24.75 7.04 14.22
N LYS A 137 -24.24 8.05 14.95
CA LYS A 137 -24.99 8.72 16.02
C LYS A 137 -26.25 9.41 15.49
N LYS A 138 -26.20 10.01 14.30
CA LYS A 138 -27.35 10.67 13.66
C LYS A 138 -28.43 9.66 13.23
N GLN A 139 -28.03 8.54 12.62
CA GLN A 139 -28.98 7.46 12.26
C GLN A 139 -29.63 6.82 13.48
N ASN A 140 -28.89 6.64 14.57
CA ASN A 140 -29.43 6.03 15.78
C ASN A 140 -30.23 7.01 16.65
N LYS A 141 -30.07 8.34 16.48
CA LYS A 141 -30.96 9.34 17.10
C LYS A 141 -32.39 9.31 16.56
N HIS A 142 -32.59 8.89 15.32
CA HIS A 142 -33.93 8.80 14.71
C HIS A 142 -34.63 7.46 14.97
N ARG A 143 -34.00 6.54 15.70
CA ARG A 143 -34.58 5.24 16.09
C ARG A 143 -35.05 5.17 17.54
N GLY A 144 -34.90 6.27 18.29
CA GLY A 144 -35.23 6.36 19.73
C GLY A 144 -36.55 7.08 20.04
N HIS A 145 -37.54 7.01 19.16
CA HIS A 145 -38.94 7.32 19.49
C HIS A 145 -39.81 6.16 19.00
N GLY A 146 -39.56 4.97 19.56
CA GLY A 146 -40.54 3.89 19.55
C GLY A 146 -41.51 4.15 20.69
N HIS A 147 -42.78 4.26 20.35
CA HIS A 147 -43.94 4.25 21.24
C HIS A 147 -43.72 3.38 22.49
N ASP A 148 -43.88 3.99 23.67
CA ASP A 148 -44.26 3.25 24.87
C ASP A 148 -45.74 2.89 24.70
N ASP A 149 -46.00 1.71 24.12
CA ASP A 149 -47.33 1.13 24.12
C ASP A 149 -47.57 0.47 25.49
N ASP A 150 -48.72 0.82 26.06
CA ASP A 150 -49.30 0.38 27.33
C ASP A 150 -49.21 -1.13 27.59
N TRP A 151 -48.88 -1.50 28.84
CA TRP A 151 -49.40 -2.69 29.53
C TRP A 151 -49.53 -2.43 31.04
N ASP A 152 -50.79 -2.40 31.47
CA ASP A 152 -51.42 -2.43 32.81
C ASP A 152 -51.15 -1.32 33.86
#